data_AF-A0AAW0HRH6-F1
#
_entry.id   AF-A0AAW0HRH6-F1
#
_cell.length_a   1.000
_cell.length_b   1.000
_cell.length_c   1.000
_cell.angle_alpha   90.00
_cell.angle_beta   90.00
_cell.angle_gamma   90.00
#
_symmetry.space_group_name_H-M   'P 1'
#
loop_
_entity.id
_entity.type
_entity.pdbx_description
1 polymer ?
#
loop_
_entity_poly.entity_id
_entity_poly.type
_entity_poly.pdbx_seq_one_letter_code
_entity_poly.pdbx_strand_id
1 'polypeptide(L)'
;MEKLETRIRNHDREIEKMCNFHYQGFVDSITELLKVRGEAQKLKNQVTDTNRKLQHEGKELVIAMEELKQCRLQQRNISATVDKHYPALKTLEHLEHTYLPQVSHYRFCKVMVDNIPKLREEIKDVSMSDLKDFLESIRKHSDKIGETAMKQVGSWLVTDLPLAFRGFAYTHNFSLPSVLILIILGRSFINGNSIISTE
;
A
#
# COMPACT_ATOMS: atom_id res chain seq x y z
N MET A 1 -7.31 -77.79 -52.27
CA MET A 1 -6.40 -76.67 -51.97
C MET A 1 -7.17 -75.39 -51.64
N GLU A 2 -8.09 -74.94 -52.48
CA GLU A 2 -8.84 -73.67 -52.34
C GLU A 2 -9.61 -73.47 -51.01
N LYS A 3 -10.23 -74.54 -50.47
CA LYS A 3 -10.91 -74.48 -49.16
C LYS A 3 -9.97 -74.23 -47.98
N LEU A 4 -8.72 -74.68 -48.09
CA LEU A 4 -7.71 -74.50 -47.04
C LEU A 4 -7.16 -73.07 -47.06
N GLU A 5 -6.86 -72.54 -48.25
CA GLU A 5 -6.44 -71.14 -48.44
C GLU A 5 -7.49 -70.15 -47.95
N THR A 6 -8.78 -70.45 -48.19
CA THR A 6 -9.87 -69.61 -47.69
C THR A 6 -9.94 -69.58 -46.17
N ARG A 7 -9.67 -70.71 -45.51
CA ARG A 7 -9.63 -70.81 -44.04
C ARG A 7 -8.43 -70.07 -43.44
N ILE A 8 -7.24 -70.25 -44.04
CA ILE A 8 -6.01 -69.57 -43.62
C ILE A 8 -6.22 -68.04 -43.69
N ARG A 9 -6.71 -67.56 -44.83
CA ARG A 9 -6.97 -66.13 -45.05
C ARG A 9 -8.04 -65.55 -44.11
N ASN A 10 -9.04 -66.32 -43.71
CA ASN A 10 -10.02 -65.89 -42.72
C ASN A 10 -9.40 -65.78 -41.32
N HIS A 11 -8.58 -66.75 -40.90
CA HIS A 11 -7.91 -66.70 -39.61
C HIS A 11 -6.86 -65.60 -39.53
N ASP A 12 -6.07 -65.38 -40.59
CA ASP A 12 -5.12 -64.26 -40.63
C ASP A 12 -5.85 -62.91 -40.43
N ARG A 13 -7.01 -62.76 -41.06
CA ARG A 13 -7.83 -61.56 -40.93
C ARG A 13 -8.43 -61.39 -39.53
N GLU A 14 -8.76 -62.49 -38.84
CA GLU A 14 -9.19 -62.45 -37.43
C GLU A 14 -8.04 -62.13 -36.48
N ILE A 15 -6.86 -62.73 -36.69
CA ILE A 15 -5.64 -62.45 -35.91
C ILE A 15 -5.25 -60.99 -36.05
N GLU A 16 -5.28 -60.45 -37.26
CA GLU A 16 -4.96 -59.04 -37.54
C GLU A 16 -5.98 -58.10 -36.88
N LYS A 17 -7.28 -58.43 -36.93
CA LYS A 17 -8.32 -57.69 -36.20
C LYS A 17 -8.09 -57.70 -34.70
N MET A 18 -7.76 -58.86 -34.15
CA MET A 18 -7.52 -59.03 -32.71
C MET A 18 -6.28 -58.23 -32.28
N CYS A 19 -5.19 -58.36 -33.03
CA CYS A 19 -3.96 -57.60 -32.79
C CYS A 19 -4.23 -56.09 -32.86
N ASN A 20 -4.88 -55.60 -33.91
CA ASN A 20 -5.20 -54.17 -34.03
C ASN A 20 -6.08 -53.68 -32.87
N PHE A 21 -7.08 -54.46 -32.44
CA PHE A 21 -7.94 -54.08 -31.32
C PHE A 21 -7.16 -53.92 -30.00
N HIS A 22 -6.27 -54.87 -29.69
CA HIS A 22 -5.49 -54.83 -28.44
C HIS A 22 -4.30 -53.84 -28.48
N TYR A 23 -3.64 -53.67 -29.62
CA TYR A 23 -2.55 -52.70 -29.75
C TYR A 23 -3.05 -51.26 -29.84
N GLN A 24 -4.20 -51.01 -30.47
CA GLN A 24 -4.77 -49.66 -30.55
C GLN A 24 -5.15 -49.12 -29.17
N GLY A 25 -5.85 -49.92 -28.34
CA GLY A 25 -6.20 -49.50 -26.98
C GLY A 25 -4.99 -49.19 -26.10
N PHE A 26 -3.87 -49.90 -26.31
CA PHE A 26 -2.60 -49.61 -25.64
C PHE A 26 -1.99 -48.28 -26.11
N VAL A 27 -1.96 -48.03 -27.42
CA VAL A 27 -1.45 -46.78 -28.01
C VAL A 27 -2.28 -45.57 -27.56
N ASP A 28 -3.61 -45.71 -27.52
CA ASP A 28 -4.52 -44.68 -27.04
C ASP A 28 -4.27 -44.37 -25.55
N SER A 29 -4.11 -45.40 -24.73
CA SER A 29 -3.79 -45.27 -23.30
C SER A 29 -2.45 -44.55 -23.05
N ILE A 30 -1.40 -44.88 -23.81
CA ILE A 30 -0.12 -44.16 -23.72
C ILE A 30 -0.28 -42.70 -24.14
N THR A 31 -1.05 -42.43 -25.19
CA THR A 31 -1.29 -41.07 -25.67
C THR A 31 -2.02 -40.23 -24.61
N GLU A 32 -3.01 -40.79 -23.93
CA GLU A 32 -3.70 -40.14 -22.81
C GLU A 32 -2.76 -39.88 -21.62
N LEU A 33 -1.93 -40.86 -21.25
CA LEU A 33 -0.96 -40.70 -20.16
C LEU A 33 0.04 -39.56 -20.45
N LEU A 34 0.48 -39.43 -21.71
CA LEU A 34 1.37 -38.34 -22.13
C LEU A 34 0.68 -36.97 -22.03
N LYS A 35 -0.62 -36.88 -22.36
CA LYS A 35 -1.42 -35.65 -22.17
C LYS A 35 -1.52 -35.31 -20.68
N VAL A 36 -1.90 -36.27 -19.84
CA VAL A 36 -2.00 -36.07 -18.38
C VAL A 36 -0.66 -35.61 -17.80
N ARG A 37 0.46 -36.20 -18.24
CA ARG A 37 1.80 -35.75 -17.85
C ARG A 37 2.05 -34.29 -18.23
N GLY A 38 1.65 -33.88 -19.44
CA GLY A 38 1.76 -32.49 -19.91
C GLY A 38 0.92 -31.52 -19.07
N GLU A 39 -0.31 -31.89 -18.74
CA GLU A 39 -1.20 -31.10 -17.89
C GLU A 39 -0.70 -30.99 -16.45
N ALA A 40 -0.25 -32.11 -15.86
CA ALA A 40 0.36 -32.13 -14.53
C ALA A 40 1.60 -31.22 -14.46
N GLN A 41 2.42 -31.20 -15.53
CA GLN A 41 3.58 -30.32 -15.59
C GLN A 41 3.18 -28.83 -15.68
N LYS A 42 2.14 -28.50 -16.46
CA LYS A 42 1.60 -27.13 -16.51
C LYS A 42 1.08 -26.69 -15.15
N LEU A 43 0.30 -27.55 -14.49
CA LEU A 43 -0.22 -27.27 -13.14
C LEU A 43 0.91 -27.06 -12.13
N LYS A 44 1.93 -27.93 -12.14
CA LYS A 44 3.12 -27.77 -11.30
C LYS A 44 3.79 -26.41 -11.49
N ASN A 45 3.94 -25.97 -12.74
CA ASN A 45 4.53 -24.66 -13.04
C ASN A 45 3.66 -23.53 -12.50
N GLN A 46 2.34 -23.56 -12.74
CA GLN A 46 1.40 -22.56 -12.23
C GLN A 46 1.40 -22.47 -10.70
N VAL A 47 1.40 -23.61 -9.99
CA VAL A 47 1.48 -23.66 -8.53
C VAL A 47 2.80 -23.04 -8.04
N THR A 48 3.91 -23.37 -8.70
CA THR A 48 5.23 -22.82 -8.35
C THR A 48 5.28 -21.31 -8.54
N ASP A 49 4.75 -20.82 -9.67
CA ASP A 49 4.70 -19.39 -9.97
C ASP A 49 3.79 -18.62 -9.00
N THR A 50 2.64 -19.21 -8.66
CA THR A 50 1.71 -18.63 -7.68
C THR A 50 2.35 -18.56 -6.31
N ASN A 51 3.01 -19.64 -5.87
CA ASN A 51 3.74 -19.65 -4.61
C ASN A 51 4.86 -18.59 -4.59
N ARG A 52 5.59 -18.38 -5.69
CA ARG A 52 6.60 -17.32 -5.79
C ARG A 52 5.99 -15.94 -5.67
N LYS A 53 4.90 -15.66 -6.38
CA LYS A 53 4.18 -14.37 -6.30
C LYS A 53 3.66 -14.11 -4.90
N LEU A 54 3.00 -15.10 -4.28
CA LEU A 54 2.49 -15.01 -2.93
C LEU A 54 3.61 -14.72 -1.91
N GLN A 55 4.76 -15.39 -2.03
CA GLN A 55 5.90 -15.13 -1.16
C GLN A 55 6.50 -13.73 -1.36
N HIS A 56 6.50 -13.23 -2.59
CA HIS A 56 6.98 -11.87 -2.87
C HIS A 56 6.03 -10.82 -2.31
N GLU A 57 4.74 -10.91 -2.64
CA GLU A 57 3.70 -9.99 -2.15
C GLU A 57 3.59 -10.05 -0.61
N GLY A 58 3.73 -11.25 -0.02
CA GLY A 58 3.76 -11.42 1.43
C GLY A 58 4.92 -10.70 2.12
N LYS A 59 6.11 -10.63 1.48
CA LYS A 59 7.26 -9.87 2.01
C LYS A 59 6.99 -8.36 1.99
N GLU A 60 6.48 -7.84 0.87
CA GLU A 60 6.12 -6.43 0.74
C GLU A 60 5.06 -6.04 1.79
N LEU A 61 4.07 -6.91 2.02
CA LEU A 61 3.04 -6.69 3.04
C LEU A 61 3.64 -6.62 4.45
N VAL A 62 4.56 -7.53 4.79
CA VAL A 62 5.24 -7.53 6.11
C VAL A 62 6.01 -6.23 6.32
N ILE A 63 6.71 -5.74 5.30
CA ILE A 63 7.44 -4.46 5.36
C ILE A 63 6.46 -3.31 5.63
N ALA A 64 5.38 -3.23 4.86
CA ALA A 64 4.35 -2.21 5.03
C ALA A 64 3.68 -2.26 6.42
N MET A 65 3.47 -3.46 6.97
CA MET A 65 2.93 -3.63 8.32
C MET A 65 3.87 -3.11 9.40
N GLU A 66 5.19 -3.32 9.27
CA GLU A 66 6.16 -2.79 10.23
C GLU A 66 6.25 -1.26 10.12
N GLU A 67 6.27 -0.68 8.92
CA GLU A 67 6.19 0.78 8.72
C GLU A 67 4.94 1.38 9.41
N LEU A 68 3.77 0.76 9.23
CA LEU A 68 2.52 1.20 9.85
C LEU A 68 2.55 1.11 11.39
N LYS A 69 3.14 0.05 11.93
CA LYS A 69 3.31 -0.12 13.37
C LYS A 69 4.21 0.98 13.95
N GLN A 70 5.30 1.33 13.27
CA GLN A 70 6.18 2.41 13.68
C GLN A 70 5.44 3.76 13.66
N CYS A 71 4.68 4.04 12.62
CA CYS A 71 3.85 5.25 12.53
C CYS A 71 2.84 5.36 13.69
N ARG A 72 2.17 4.24 14.04
CA ARG A 72 1.24 4.20 15.18
C ARG A 72 1.94 4.42 16.53
N LEU A 73 3.16 3.92 16.71
CA LEU A 73 3.92 4.16 17.93
C LEU A 73 4.27 5.64 18.07
N GLN A 74 4.76 6.26 16.99
CA GLN A 74 5.02 7.70 16.94
C GLN A 74 3.76 8.50 17.28
N GLN A 75 2.61 8.16 16.70
CA GLN A 75 1.34 8.81 17.00
C GLN A 75 0.97 8.75 18.49
N ARG A 76 1.16 7.59 19.14
CA ARG A 76 0.88 7.45 20.59
C ARG A 76 1.85 8.26 21.43
N ASN A 77 3.13 8.26 21.09
CA ASN A 77 4.16 9.02 21.81
C ASN A 77 3.83 10.52 21.77
N ILE A 78 3.40 11.03 20.62
CA ILE A 78 2.99 12.43 20.48
C ILE A 78 1.76 12.73 21.30
N SER A 79 0.72 11.89 21.24
CA SER A 79 -0.48 12.08 22.08
C SER A 79 -0.08 12.17 23.55
N ALA A 80 0.78 11.26 24.01
CA ALA A 80 1.26 11.26 25.39
C ALA A 80 2.11 12.50 25.74
N THR A 81 2.94 13.00 24.82
CA THR A 81 3.73 14.23 25.00
C THR A 81 2.80 15.44 25.08
N VAL A 82 1.84 15.57 24.15
CA VAL A 82 0.85 16.66 24.14
C VAL A 82 0.01 16.65 25.43
N ASP A 83 -0.50 15.49 25.84
CA ASP A 83 -1.33 15.33 27.03
C ASP A 83 -0.59 15.72 28.32
N LYS A 84 0.75 15.61 28.35
CA LYS A 84 1.58 15.95 29.51
C LYS A 84 2.08 17.39 29.51
N HIS A 85 2.55 17.89 28.38
CA HIS A 85 3.27 19.17 28.30
C HIS A 85 2.30 20.35 28.16
N TYR A 86 1.14 20.15 27.53
CA TYR A 86 0.14 21.19 27.40
C TYR A 86 -0.45 21.64 28.75
N PRO A 87 -0.84 20.75 29.68
CA PRO A 87 -1.26 21.16 31.02
C PRO A 87 -0.15 21.87 31.79
N ALA A 88 1.11 21.41 31.69
CA ALA A 88 2.24 22.04 32.38
C ALA A 88 2.46 23.49 31.93
N LEU A 89 2.42 23.74 30.62
CA LEU A 89 2.51 25.10 30.05
C LEU A 89 1.34 25.98 30.50
N LYS A 90 0.12 25.44 30.54
CA LYS A 90 -1.08 26.14 30.99
C LYS A 90 -1.02 26.49 32.49
N THR A 91 -0.49 25.59 33.33
CA THR A 91 -0.28 25.85 34.75
C THR A 91 0.78 26.93 34.97
N LEU A 92 1.89 26.89 34.22
CA LEU A 92 2.92 27.94 34.29
C LEU A 92 2.38 29.32 33.88
N GLU A 93 1.56 29.37 32.82
CA GLU A 93 0.88 30.60 32.40
C GLU A 93 -0.04 31.16 33.49
N HIS A 94 -0.81 30.29 34.15
CA HIS A 94 -1.70 30.70 35.23
C HIS A 94 -0.92 31.16 36.47
N LEU A 95 0.20 30.49 36.78
CA LEU A 95 1.12 30.91 37.83
C LEU A 95 1.69 32.31 37.58
N GLU A 96 2.13 32.58 36.37
CA GLU A 96 2.71 33.86 35.95
C GLU A 96 1.71 35.01 35.96
N HIS A 97 0.54 34.82 35.34
CA HIS A 97 -0.40 35.92 35.09
C HIS A 97 -1.51 36.07 36.13
N THR A 98 -1.82 35.01 36.90
CA THR A 98 -2.91 35.05 37.88
C THR A 98 -2.40 35.05 39.31
N TYR A 99 -1.50 34.13 39.68
CA TYR A 99 -1.10 33.98 41.08
C TYR A 99 0.06 34.90 41.50
N LEU A 100 1.14 34.96 40.72
CA LEU A 100 2.34 35.74 41.08
C LEU A 100 2.09 37.26 41.22
N PRO A 101 1.21 37.91 40.45
CA PRO A 101 0.88 39.32 40.65
C PRO A 101 0.25 39.59 42.02
N GLN A 102 -0.54 38.65 42.55
CA GLN A 102 -1.25 38.77 43.83
C GLN A 102 -0.32 38.69 45.05
N VAL A 103 0.87 38.08 44.90
CA VAL A 103 1.86 37.88 45.98
C VAL A 103 3.19 38.58 45.68
N SER A 104 3.19 39.54 44.77
CA SER A 104 4.37 40.19 44.18
C SER A 104 5.27 40.93 45.18
N HIS A 105 4.79 41.24 46.39
CA HIS A 105 5.56 41.90 47.44
C HIS A 105 6.64 41.01 48.07
N TYR A 106 6.58 39.69 47.87
CA TYR A 106 7.61 38.78 48.39
C TYR A 106 8.79 38.63 47.42
N ARG A 107 10.02 38.68 47.94
CA ARG A 107 11.26 38.59 47.14
C ARG A 107 11.38 37.31 46.31
N PHE A 108 10.88 36.18 46.80
CA PHE A 108 10.97 34.92 46.08
C PHE A 108 10.15 34.93 44.77
N CYS A 109 9.08 35.72 44.70
CA CYS A 109 8.24 35.83 43.51
C CYS A 109 9.01 36.44 42.33
N LYS A 110 9.90 37.40 42.59
CA LYS A 110 10.77 38.00 41.57
C LYS A 110 11.69 36.95 40.92
N VAL A 111 12.26 36.08 41.75
CA VAL A 111 13.09 34.95 41.29
C VAL A 111 12.26 33.93 40.49
N MET A 112 11.00 33.67 40.89
CA MET A 112 10.12 32.77 40.13
C MET A 112 9.75 33.35 38.76
N VAL A 113 9.37 34.64 38.69
CA VAL A 113 9.04 35.32 37.42
C VAL A 113 10.22 35.28 36.45
N ASP A 114 11.45 35.48 36.92
CA ASP A 114 12.64 35.44 36.06
C ASP A 114 12.97 34.04 35.52
N ASN A 115 12.48 32.97 36.18
CA ASN A 115 12.76 31.57 35.80
C ASN A 115 11.64 30.91 35.00
N ILE A 116 10.39 31.38 35.12
CA ILE A 116 9.24 30.86 34.37
C ILE A 116 9.48 30.86 32.84
N PRO A 117 10.02 31.93 32.22
CA PRO A 117 10.31 31.93 30.78
C PRO A 117 11.30 30.85 30.37
N LYS A 118 12.31 30.56 31.21
CA LYS A 118 13.31 29.52 30.95
C LYS A 118 12.68 28.12 31.00
N LEU A 119 11.88 27.86 32.03
CA LEU A 119 11.12 26.61 32.16
C LEU A 119 10.14 26.40 30.99
N ARG A 120 9.52 27.49 30.52
CA ARG A 120 8.61 27.45 29.37
C ARG A 120 9.34 27.09 28.06
N GLU A 121 10.52 27.67 27.81
CA GLU A 121 11.33 27.29 26.65
C GLU A 121 11.87 25.86 26.76
N GLU A 122 12.34 25.42 27.93
CA GLU A 122 12.78 24.03 28.12
C GLU A 122 11.67 23.01 27.80
N ILE A 123 10.45 23.23 28.31
CA ILE A 123 9.29 22.36 28.03
C ILE A 123 8.93 22.40 26.54
N LYS A 124 9.02 23.57 25.90
CA LYS A 124 8.73 23.76 24.48
C LYS A 124 9.77 23.05 23.60
N ASP A 125 11.05 23.18 23.89
CA ASP A 125 12.12 22.53 23.13
C ASP A 125 11.99 21.01 23.17
N VAL A 126 11.78 20.44 24.36
CA VAL A 126 11.56 18.99 24.53
C VAL A 126 10.33 18.52 23.75
N SER A 127 9.23 19.28 23.81
CA SER A 127 7.99 18.95 23.09
C SER A 127 8.12 19.07 21.57
N MET A 128 8.90 20.04 21.09
CA MET A 128 9.04 20.37 19.67
C MET A 128 10.00 19.43 18.94
N SER A 129 10.92 18.77 19.64
CA SER A 129 11.80 17.76 19.04
C SER A 129 10.99 16.57 18.51
N ASP A 130 10.16 15.96 19.37
CA ASP A 130 9.32 14.80 19.02
C ASP A 130 8.33 15.11 17.89
N LEU A 131 7.77 16.33 17.91
CA LEU A 131 6.83 16.77 16.87
C LEU A 131 7.54 17.00 15.52
N LYS A 132 8.76 17.55 15.52
CA LYS A 132 9.53 17.76 14.28
C LYS A 132 9.88 16.44 13.61
N ASP A 133 10.35 15.45 14.37
CA ASP A 133 10.67 14.12 13.83
C ASP A 133 9.44 13.41 13.27
N PHE A 134 8.27 13.60 13.90
CA PHE A 134 7.01 13.11 13.38
C PHE A 134 6.57 13.79 12.08
N LEU A 135 6.63 15.12 12.01
CA LEU A 135 6.26 15.85 10.80
C LEU A 135 7.17 15.47 9.63
N GLU A 136 8.45 15.20 9.89
CA GLU A 136 9.38 14.67 8.90
C GLU A 136 9.05 13.22 8.49
N SER A 137 8.60 12.38 9.43
CA SER A 137 8.09 11.03 9.14
C SER A 137 6.83 11.08 8.25
N ILE A 138 5.87 11.97 8.55
CA ILE A 138 4.69 12.20 7.72
C ILE A 138 5.09 12.65 6.32
N ARG A 139 6.01 13.61 6.21
CA ARG A 139 6.47 14.15 4.92
C ARG A 139 6.99 13.04 4.01
N LYS A 140 7.85 12.16 4.53
CA LYS A 140 8.41 11.02 3.77
C LYS A 140 7.34 10.03 3.28
N HIS A 141 6.33 9.74 4.10
CA HIS A 141 5.23 8.84 3.70
C HIS A 141 4.27 9.51 2.72
N SER A 142 4.04 10.82 2.89
CA SER A 142 3.25 11.64 1.99
C SER A 142 3.84 11.64 0.57
N ASP A 143 5.16 11.72 0.42
CA ASP A 143 5.80 11.71 -0.89
C ASP A 143 5.52 10.41 -1.65
N LYS A 144 5.58 9.25 -0.98
CA LYS A 144 5.20 7.94 -1.55
C LYS A 144 3.72 7.89 -1.96
N ILE A 145 2.83 8.45 -1.13
CA ILE A 145 1.38 8.54 -1.43
C ILE A 145 1.15 9.43 -2.65
N GLY A 146 1.80 10.59 -2.70
CA GLY A 146 1.77 11.51 -3.83
C GLY A 146 2.26 10.84 -5.12
N GLU A 147 3.39 10.13 -5.07
CA GLU A 147 3.92 9.39 -6.23
C GLU A 147 2.94 8.32 -6.73
N THR A 148 2.35 7.54 -5.82
CA THR A 148 1.37 6.50 -6.17
C THR A 148 0.10 7.08 -6.77
N ALA A 149 -0.42 8.17 -6.18
CA ALA A 149 -1.56 8.90 -6.71
C ALA A 149 -1.25 9.47 -8.11
N MET A 150 -0.05 10.02 -8.32
CA MET A 150 0.37 10.56 -9.62
C MET A 150 0.57 9.47 -10.67
N LYS A 151 1.09 8.30 -10.32
CA LYS A 151 1.16 7.14 -11.21
C LYS A 151 -0.24 6.67 -11.63
N GLN A 152 -1.19 6.63 -10.69
CA GLN A 152 -2.58 6.34 -11.01
C GLN A 152 -3.16 7.42 -11.93
N VAL A 153 -3.04 8.71 -11.61
CA VAL A 153 -3.49 9.83 -12.47
C VAL A 153 -2.87 9.77 -13.86
N GLY A 154 -1.58 9.42 -13.98
CA GLY A 154 -0.91 9.18 -15.26
C GLY A 154 -1.55 8.05 -16.06
N SER A 155 -1.97 6.97 -15.40
CA SER A 155 -2.74 5.89 -16.03
C SER A 155 -4.13 6.35 -16.49
N TRP A 156 -4.84 7.14 -15.69
CA TRP A 156 -6.15 7.71 -16.04
C TRP A 156 -6.06 8.73 -17.20
N LEU A 157 -4.96 9.49 -17.28
CA LEU A 157 -4.68 10.46 -18.35
C LEU A 157 -4.42 9.82 -19.72
N VAL A 158 -4.03 8.53 -19.76
CA VAL A 158 -3.81 7.78 -21.00
C VAL A 158 -5.12 7.20 -21.55
N THR A 159 -6.13 6.99 -20.71
CA THR A 159 -7.38 6.35 -21.13
C THR A 159 -8.59 7.27 -21.27
N ASP A 160 -8.72 8.38 -20.50
CA ASP A 160 -10.03 9.08 -20.46
C ASP A 160 -10.04 10.62 -20.23
N LEU A 161 -8.92 11.37 -20.35
CA LEU A 161 -8.96 12.83 -20.09
C LEU A 161 -8.74 13.72 -21.33
N PRO A 162 -9.57 14.76 -21.57
CA PRO A 162 -9.35 15.74 -22.63
C PRO A 162 -7.99 16.46 -22.50
N LEU A 163 -7.36 16.76 -23.65
CA LEU A 163 -6.02 17.35 -23.80
C LEU A 163 -5.72 18.57 -22.91
N ALA A 164 -6.73 19.33 -22.48
CA ALA A 164 -6.60 20.54 -21.67
C ALA A 164 -5.99 20.31 -20.26
N PHE A 165 -6.16 19.13 -19.67
CA PHE A 165 -5.65 18.84 -18.33
C PHE A 165 -4.24 18.23 -18.32
N ARG A 166 -3.76 17.77 -19.47
CA ARG A 166 -2.45 17.13 -19.60
C ARG A 166 -1.32 18.11 -19.29
N GLY A 167 -1.51 19.42 -19.54
CA GLY A 167 -0.50 20.46 -19.27
C GLY A 167 -0.26 20.75 -17.78
N PHE A 168 -1.26 20.58 -16.92
CA PHE A 168 -1.16 20.91 -15.49
C PHE A 168 -0.34 19.87 -14.69
N ALA A 169 -0.29 18.62 -15.18
CA ALA A 169 0.38 17.51 -14.51
C ALA A 169 1.92 17.53 -14.64
N TYR A 170 2.49 18.31 -15.58
CA TYR A 170 3.92 18.29 -15.88
C TYR A 170 4.71 19.50 -15.38
N THR A 171 4.04 20.51 -14.82
CA THR A 171 4.70 21.75 -14.40
C THR A 171 4.59 21.95 -12.90
N HIS A 172 5.67 21.63 -12.17
CA HIS A 172 6.01 22.01 -10.78
C HIS A 172 6.07 20.90 -9.73
N ASN A 173 7.13 20.99 -8.91
CA ASN A 173 7.29 20.34 -7.61
C ASN A 173 6.10 20.70 -6.72
N PHE A 174 5.07 19.85 -6.73
CA PHE A 174 3.83 20.14 -6.05
C PHE A 174 3.78 19.45 -4.69
N SER A 175 3.67 20.27 -3.64
CA SER A 175 3.39 19.81 -2.28
C SER A 175 1.95 19.24 -2.20
N LEU A 176 1.70 18.43 -1.15
CA LEU A 176 0.41 17.81 -0.80
C LEU A 176 -0.89 18.58 -1.16
N PRO A 177 -1.00 19.91 -0.97
CA PRO A 177 -2.22 20.65 -1.28
C PRO A 177 -2.61 20.57 -2.76
N SER A 178 -1.63 20.59 -3.66
CA SER A 178 -1.86 20.67 -5.10
C SER A 178 -2.33 19.33 -5.69
N VAL A 179 -1.86 18.22 -5.12
CA VAL A 179 -2.32 16.87 -5.50
C VAL A 179 -3.73 16.61 -4.98
N LEU A 180 -4.05 17.11 -3.78
CA LEU A 180 -5.40 17.01 -3.21
C LEU A 180 -6.42 17.81 -4.04
N ILE A 181 -6.04 19.00 -4.53
CA ILE A 181 -6.86 19.82 -5.44
C ILE A 181 -7.14 19.08 -6.74
N LEU A 182 -6.14 18.45 -7.37
CA LEU A 182 -6.31 17.66 -8.60
C LEU A 182 -7.23 16.44 -8.38
N ILE A 183 -7.11 15.75 -7.24
CA ILE A 183 -7.97 14.60 -6.90
C ILE A 183 -9.42 15.04 -6.62
N ILE A 184 -9.62 16.15 -5.90
CA ILE A 184 -10.94 16.71 -5.61
C ILE A 184 -11.61 17.20 -6.91
N LEU A 185 -10.89 17.94 -7.75
CA LEU A 185 -11.41 18.41 -9.03
C LEU A 185 -11.72 17.25 -9.98
N GLY A 186 -10.87 16.21 -10.02
CA GLY A 186 -11.09 15.01 -10.83
C GLY A 186 -12.32 14.20 -10.38
N ARG A 187 -12.52 14.00 -9.06
CA ARG A 187 -13.69 13.29 -8.52
C ARG A 187 -15.00 14.03 -8.74
N SER A 188 -15.00 15.36 -8.69
CA SER A 188 -16.20 16.17 -8.92
C SER A 188 -16.65 16.15 -10.38
N PHE A 189 -15.70 16.09 -11.32
CA PHE A 189 -16.00 16.00 -12.74
C PHE A 189 -16.56 14.62 -13.15
N ILE A 190 -16.02 13.53 -12.57
CA ILE A 190 -16.51 12.16 -12.82
C ILE A 190 -17.93 11.94 -12.27
N ASN A 191 -18.27 12.60 -11.16
CA ASN A 191 -19.59 12.49 -10.53
C ASN A 191 -20.63 13.51 -11.05
N GLY A 192 -20.31 14.31 -12.07
CA GLY A 192 -21.25 15.25 -12.68
C GLY A 192 -21.74 16.39 -11.78
N ASN A 193 -21.10 16.61 -10.63
CA ASN A 193 -21.44 17.72 -9.75
C ASN A 193 -20.61 18.95 -10.13
N SER A 194 -21.27 19.92 -10.75
CA SER A 194 -20.77 21.27 -10.95
C SER A 194 -20.42 21.88 -9.59
N ILE A 195 -19.14 21.88 -9.20
CA ILE A 195 -18.68 22.75 -8.12
C ILE A 195 -18.58 24.15 -8.72
N ILE A 196 -19.65 24.90 -8.50
CA ILE A 196 -19.68 26.36 -8.65
C ILE A 196 -18.58 26.93 -7.74
N SER A 197 -17.76 27.78 -8.32
CA SER A 197 -16.75 28.58 -7.65
C SER A 197 -17.33 29.38 -6.48
N THR A 198 -16.69 29.24 -5.32
CA THR A 198 -16.64 30.19 -4.20
C THR A 198 -15.35 29.82 -3.48
N GLU A 199 -14.31 30.64 -3.33
CA GLU A 199 -14.08 32.07 -3.52
C GLU A 199 -12.61 32.24 -3.98
#